data_AF-A0A923Z938-F1
#
_entry.id   AF-A0A923Z938-F1
#
_cell.length_a   1.000
_cell.length_b   1.000
_cell.length_c   1.000
_cell.angle_alpha   90.00
_cell.angle_beta   90.00
_cell.angle_gamma   90.00
#
_symmetry.space_group_name_H-M   'P 1'
#
loop_
_entity.id
_entity.type
_entity.pdbx_description
1 polymer ?
#
loop_
_entity_poly.entity_id
_entity_poly.type
_entity_poly.pdbx_seq_one_letter_code
_entity_poly.pdbx_strand_id
1 'polypeptide(L)'
;MKQRAAVVFKYTVYVLLALNVWLLFRAAGGDQFVPYKAVDQVGWLLILGVFEWETRSPAADGGRRRLIGWPVGVELLGYSFAMFALANYWHDRLWIDVTNAIVWLAISAMIWLDILHPVAADTPAHRRRNIIKAALYAMTFACAVLWGAEGAALDFYDAALWILCFFAIEMNLLRIEPPKRQVPTAAGS
;
A
#
# COMPACT_ATOMS: atom_id res chain seq x y z
N MET A 1 -12.67 -23.49 0.67
CA MET A 1 -11.70 -23.33 -0.45
C MET A 1 -11.21 -21.88 -0.61
N LYS A 2 -12.09 -20.87 -0.66
CA LYS A 2 -11.71 -19.44 -0.83
C LYS A 2 -10.70 -18.91 0.21
N GLN A 3 -10.82 -19.31 1.48
CA GLN A 3 -9.91 -18.87 2.55
C GLN A 3 -8.49 -19.44 2.41
N ARG A 4 -8.34 -20.68 1.96
CA ARG A 4 -7.02 -21.30 1.74
C ARG A 4 -6.29 -20.63 0.57
N ALA A 5 -7.00 -20.31 -0.51
CA ALA A 5 -6.42 -19.63 -1.66
C ALA A 5 -5.93 -18.20 -1.30
N ALA A 6 -6.70 -17.44 -0.52
CA ALA A 6 -6.29 -16.11 -0.07
C ALA A 6 -5.03 -16.16 0.82
N VAL A 7 -4.95 -17.15 1.71
CA VAL A 7 -3.76 -17.37 2.56
C VAL A 7 -2.54 -17.70 1.72
N VAL A 8 -2.66 -18.64 0.76
CA VAL A 8 -1.56 -19.01 -0.14
C VAL A 8 -1.11 -17.81 -0.97
N PHE A 9 -2.04 -17.08 -1.59
CA PHE A 9 -1.73 -15.87 -2.36
C PHE A 9 -0.89 -14.88 -1.55
N LYS A 10 -1.32 -14.56 -0.33
CA LYS A 10 -0.64 -13.61 0.54
C LYS A 10 0.79 -14.05 0.88
N TYR A 11 0.96 -15.31 1.31
CA TYR A 11 2.30 -15.81 1.64
C TYR A 11 3.21 -15.86 0.41
N THR A 12 2.67 -16.23 -0.76
CA THR A 12 3.43 -16.18 -2.01
C THR A 12 3.91 -14.77 -2.30
N VAL A 13 3.03 -13.77 -2.26
CA VAL A 13 3.40 -12.38 -2.56
C VAL A 13 4.44 -11.87 -1.56
N TYR A 14 4.32 -12.18 -0.26
CA TYR A 14 5.29 -11.73 0.74
C TYR A 14 6.65 -12.41 0.62
N VAL A 15 6.68 -13.69 0.24
CA VAL A 15 7.94 -14.39 -0.07
C VAL A 15 8.60 -13.76 -1.29
N LEU A 16 7.83 -13.48 -2.34
CA LEU A 16 8.34 -12.81 -3.53
C LEU A 16 8.86 -11.39 -3.21
N LEU A 17 8.18 -10.67 -2.31
CA LEU A 17 8.61 -9.36 -1.85
C LEU A 17 9.92 -9.43 -1.06
N ALA A 18 10.05 -10.40 -0.14
CA ALA A 18 11.30 -10.61 0.59
C ALA A 18 12.46 -10.99 -0.34
N LEU A 19 12.20 -11.82 -1.35
CA LEU A 19 13.18 -12.14 -2.39
C LEU A 19 13.52 -10.92 -3.25
N ASN A 20 12.54 -10.09 -3.58
CA ASN A 20 12.74 -8.86 -4.34
C ASN A 20 13.65 -7.89 -3.56
N VAL A 21 13.37 -7.66 -2.28
CA VAL A 21 14.22 -6.84 -1.41
C VAL A 21 15.63 -7.42 -1.33
N TRP A 22 15.77 -8.73 -1.16
CA TRP A 22 17.09 -9.39 -1.17
C TRP A 22 17.83 -9.19 -2.51
N LEU A 23 17.14 -9.32 -3.65
CA LEU A 23 17.70 -9.09 -4.98
C LEU A 23 18.16 -7.64 -5.15
N LEU A 24 17.37 -6.66 -4.67
CA LEU A 24 17.76 -5.25 -4.64
C LEU A 24 19.03 -5.03 -3.82
N PHE A 25 19.12 -5.59 -2.62
CA PHE A 25 20.33 -5.49 -1.78
C PHE A 25 21.55 -6.15 -2.43
N ARG A 26 21.37 -7.28 -3.12
CA ARG A 26 22.48 -7.95 -3.81
C ARG A 26 22.94 -7.18 -5.05
N ALA A 27 22.00 -6.62 -5.81
CA ALA A 27 22.30 -5.74 -6.93
C ALA A 27 23.02 -4.46 -6.45
N ALA A 28 22.73 -4.02 -5.22
CA ALA A 28 23.38 -2.85 -4.63
C ALA A 28 24.88 -2.99 -4.34
N GLY A 29 25.40 -4.22 -4.23
CA GLY A 29 26.83 -4.47 -4.04
C GLY A 29 27.67 -4.50 -5.33
N GLY A 30 27.07 -4.29 -6.51
CA GLY A 30 27.69 -4.54 -7.82
C GLY A 30 27.93 -3.31 -8.69
N ASP A 31 28.26 -2.16 -8.12
CA ASP A 31 28.58 -0.87 -8.80
C ASP A 31 27.42 -0.07 -9.40
N GLN A 32 26.19 -0.58 -9.44
CA GLN A 32 25.10 0.02 -10.24
C GLN A 32 23.93 0.63 -9.46
N PHE A 33 23.99 0.71 -8.12
CA PHE A 33 22.78 1.00 -7.32
C PHE A 33 22.90 2.17 -6.36
N VAL A 34 21.77 2.84 -6.16
CA VAL A 34 21.65 3.99 -5.27
C VAL A 34 21.10 3.54 -3.92
N PRO A 35 21.84 3.72 -2.80
CA PRO A 35 21.51 3.12 -1.49
C PRO A 35 20.09 3.42 -0.99
N TYR A 36 19.53 4.55 -1.38
CA TYR A 36 18.21 4.99 -0.95
C TYR A 36 17.06 4.14 -1.51
N LYS A 37 17.21 3.43 -2.63
CA LYS A 37 16.19 2.49 -3.15
C LYS A 37 15.99 1.30 -2.20
N ALA A 38 17.07 0.79 -1.61
CA ALA A 38 16.99 -0.30 -0.63
C ALA A 38 16.36 0.18 0.69
N VAL A 39 16.68 1.41 1.11
CA VAL A 39 16.05 2.05 2.28
C VAL A 39 14.55 2.24 2.05
N ASP A 40 14.14 2.65 0.85
CA ASP A 40 12.73 2.80 0.46
C ASP A 40 11.96 1.48 0.64
N GLN A 41 12.49 0.37 0.12
CA GLN A 41 11.87 -0.96 0.26
C GLN A 41 11.67 -1.37 1.73
N VAL A 42 12.67 -1.11 2.58
CA VAL A 42 12.54 -1.38 4.02
C VAL A 42 11.45 -0.51 4.63
N GLY A 43 11.37 0.77 4.26
CA GLY A 43 10.31 1.67 4.72
C GLY A 43 8.92 1.17 4.38
N TRP A 44 8.71 0.76 3.13
CA TRP A 44 7.43 0.22 2.68
C TRP A 44 7.07 -1.12 3.32
N LEU A 45 8.05 -1.99 3.62
CA LEU A 45 7.81 -3.23 4.36
C LEU A 45 7.32 -2.96 5.78
N LEU A 46 7.88 -1.96 6.47
CA LEU A 46 7.43 -1.55 7.80
C LEU A 46 5.98 -1.05 7.77
N ILE A 47 5.64 -0.17 6.81
CA ILE A 47 4.29 0.36 6.63
C ILE A 47 3.31 -0.77 6.29
N LEU A 48 3.65 -1.63 5.33
CA LEU A 48 2.82 -2.75 4.91
C LEU A 48 2.55 -3.71 6.07
N GLY A 49 3.57 -4.02 6.87
CA GLY A 49 3.43 -4.88 8.04
C GLY A 49 2.44 -4.33 9.06
N VAL A 50 2.47 -3.02 9.32
CA VAL A 50 1.49 -2.37 10.21
C VAL A 50 0.10 -2.38 9.59
N PHE A 51 -0.05 -2.01 8.32
CA PHE A 51 -1.36 -2.03 7.65
C PHE A 51 -1.99 -3.42 7.64
N GLU A 52 -1.19 -4.46 7.40
CA GLU A 52 -1.67 -5.84 7.43
C GLU A 52 -2.11 -6.25 8.84
N TRP A 53 -1.36 -5.84 9.87
CA TRP A 53 -1.71 -6.11 11.26
C TRP A 53 -3.06 -5.46 11.62
N GLU A 54 -3.23 -4.18 11.32
CA GLU A 54 -4.41 -3.39 11.65
C GLU A 54 -5.66 -3.86 10.91
N THR A 55 -5.51 -4.19 9.62
CA THR A 55 -6.66 -4.62 8.80
C THR A 55 -7.10 -6.06 9.06
N ARG A 56 -6.26 -6.90 9.70
CA ARG A 56 -6.59 -8.29 10.03
C ARG A 56 -7.56 -8.43 11.21
N SER A 57 -7.50 -7.51 12.17
CA SER A 57 -8.34 -7.54 13.38
C SER A 57 -8.88 -6.13 13.64
N PRO A 58 -10.02 -5.76 13.01
CA PRO A 58 -10.58 -4.41 13.16
C PRO A 58 -10.81 -4.13 14.64
N ALA A 59 -10.12 -3.11 15.16
CA ALA A 59 -10.25 -2.74 16.56
C ALA A 59 -11.67 -2.24 16.82
N ALA A 60 -12.30 -2.73 17.89
CA ALA A 60 -13.65 -2.32 18.29
C ALA A 60 -13.75 -0.83 18.66
N ASP A 61 -12.61 -0.14 18.77
CA ASP A 61 -12.49 1.26 19.20
C ASP A 61 -12.44 2.27 18.04
N GLY A 62 -12.68 1.84 16.79
CA GLY A 62 -12.68 2.72 15.63
C GLY A 62 -11.29 3.24 15.23
N GLY A 63 -10.23 2.46 15.50
CA GLY A 63 -8.87 2.77 15.04
C GLY A 63 -8.05 3.65 15.99
N ARG A 64 -8.52 3.90 17.22
CA ARG A 64 -7.78 4.71 18.22
C ARG A 64 -6.48 4.06 18.70
N ARG A 65 -6.43 2.73 18.78
CA ARG A 65 -5.20 1.97 19.06
C ARG A 65 -4.05 2.28 18.11
N ARG A 66 -4.36 2.69 16.88
CA ARG A 66 -3.37 3.10 15.90
C ARG A 66 -2.61 4.35 16.34
N LEU A 67 -3.32 5.34 16.87
CA LEU A 67 -2.76 6.65 17.22
C LEU A 67 -1.88 6.64 18.47
N ILE A 68 -1.95 5.57 19.27
CA ILE A 68 -1.34 5.51 20.60
C ILE A 68 -0.66 4.14 20.76
N GLY A 69 0.59 4.04 20.29
CA GLY A 69 1.39 2.84 20.50
C GLY A 69 2.56 2.66 19.54
N TRP A 70 3.18 1.49 19.64
CA TRP A 70 4.29 1.07 18.76
C TRP A 70 3.94 1.03 17.26
N PRO A 71 2.69 0.76 16.79
CA PRO A 71 2.40 0.70 15.36
C PRO A 71 2.63 2.03 14.65
N VAL A 72 2.20 3.16 15.24
CA VAL A 72 2.48 4.50 14.70
C VAL A 72 3.97 4.80 14.71
N GLY A 73 4.71 4.36 15.73
CA GLY A 73 6.17 4.50 15.73
C GLY A 73 6.84 3.79 14.54
N VAL A 74 6.38 2.58 14.22
CA VAL A 74 6.88 1.81 13.07
C VAL A 74 6.46 2.44 11.74
N GLU A 75 5.21 2.89 11.61
CA GLU A 75 4.73 3.62 10.43
C GLU A 75 5.53 4.90 10.20
N LEU A 76 5.74 5.73 11.24
CA LEU A 76 6.51 6.97 11.13
C LEU A 76 7.97 6.73 10.73
N LEU A 77 8.57 5.65 11.24
CA LEU A 77 9.91 5.24 10.81
C LEU A 77 9.91 4.85 9.32
N GLY A 78 8.92 4.06 8.90
CA GLY A 78 8.76 3.67 7.49
C GLY A 78 8.55 4.88 6.57
N TYR A 79 7.69 5.83 6.97
CA TYR A 79 7.50 7.08 6.23
C TYR A 79 8.77 7.94 6.20
N SER A 80 9.56 7.95 7.27
CA SER A 80 10.85 8.65 7.29
C SER A 80 11.81 8.10 6.24
N PHE A 81 11.84 6.77 6.06
CA PHE A 81 12.62 6.11 5.00
C PHE A 81 12.08 6.43 3.61
N ALA A 82 10.77 6.39 3.39
CA ALA A 82 10.15 6.76 2.11
C ALA A 82 10.41 8.24 1.75
N MET A 83 10.34 9.14 2.73
CA MET A 83 10.65 10.57 2.53
C MET A 83 12.13 10.80 2.24
N PHE A 84 13.01 10.07 2.91
CA PHE A 84 14.44 10.08 2.61
C PHE A 84 14.70 9.62 1.17
N ALA A 85 14.10 8.50 0.75
CA ALA A 85 14.25 8.00 -0.62
C ALA A 85 13.70 8.98 -1.66
N LEU A 86 12.50 9.53 -1.43
CA LEU A 86 11.88 10.54 -2.28
C LEU A 86 12.76 11.78 -2.48
N ALA A 87 13.38 12.29 -1.42
CA ALA A 87 14.29 13.43 -1.51
C ALA A 87 15.49 13.14 -2.41
N ASN A 88 16.01 11.92 -2.36
CA ASN A 88 17.11 11.50 -3.21
C ASN A 88 16.67 11.22 -4.67
N TYR A 89 15.50 10.59 -4.89
CA TYR A 89 14.92 10.45 -6.24
C TYR A 89 14.76 11.80 -6.93
N TRP A 90 14.32 12.81 -6.18
CA TRP A 90 14.22 14.17 -6.67
C TRP A 90 15.59 14.77 -7.01
N HIS A 91 16.58 14.59 -6.12
CA HIS A 91 17.94 15.08 -6.33
C HIS A 91 18.57 14.51 -7.60
N ASP A 92 18.41 13.20 -7.81
CA ASP A 92 18.97 12.46 -8.93
C ASP A 92 18.08 12.53 -10.19
N ARG A 93 16.96 13.26 -10.13
CA ARG A 93 16.02 13.49 -11.23
C ARG A 93 15.42 12.19 -11.80
N LEU A 94 15.22 11.20 -10.94
CA LEU A 94 14.54 9.95 -11.26
C LEU A 94 13.03 10.18 -11.25
N TRP A 95 12.51 10.80 -12.31
CA TRP A 95 11.14 11.31 -12.34
C TRP A 95 10.07 10.21 -12.20
N ILE A 96 10.33 9.01 -12.72
CA ILE A 96 9.40 7.87 -12.57
C ILE A 96 9.35 7.45 -11.10
N ASP A 97 10.51 7.31 -10.44
CA ASP A 97 10.62 6.98 -9.02
C ASP A 97 9.99 8.06 -8.12
N VAL A 98 10.21 9.34 -8.41
CA VAL A 98 9.55 10.48 -7.73
C VAL A 98 8.02 10.36 -7.84
N THR A 99 7.52 10.17 -9.06
CA THR A 99 6.07 10.08 -9.32
C THR A 99 5.48 8.88 -8.59
N ASN A 100 6.14 7.72 -8.68
CA ASN A 100 5.70 6.50 -8.04
C ASN A 100 5.67 6.65 -6.50
N ALA A 101 6.73 7.19 -5.89
CA ALA A 101 6.79 7.39 -4.45
C ALA A 101 5.69 8.35 -3.95
N ILE A 102 5.44 9.47 -4.65
CA ILE A 102 4.35 10.40 -4.30
C ILE A 102 2.98 9.72 -4.37
N VAL A 103 2.74 8.93 -5.42
CA VAL A 103 1.47 8.21 -5.58
C VAL A 103 1.31 7.15 -4.49
N TRP A 104 2.37 6.43 -4.12
CA TRP A 104 2.33 5.47 -3.02
C TRP A 104 2.06 6.12 -1.67
N LEU A 105 2.67 7.28 -1.40
CA LEU A 105 2.36 8.06 -0.19
C LEU A 105 0.88 8.48 -0.18
N ALA A 106 0.31 8.86 -1.32
CA ALA A 106 -1.12 9.17 -1.44
C ALA A 106 -2.02 7.94 -1.22
N ILE A 107 -1.68 6.77 -1.79
CA ILE A 107 -2.39 5.50 -1.54
C ILE A 107 -2.34 5.15 -0.05
N SER A 108 -1.17 5.28 0.56
CA SER A 108 -0.95 5.04 1.97
C SER A 108 -1.83 5.95 2.84
N ALA A 109 -1.88 7.25 2.52
CA ALA A 109 -2.75 8.22 3.18
C ALA A 109 -4.24 7.88 3.00
N MET A 110 -4.65 7.41 1.82
CA MET A 110 -6.03 6.97 1.57
C MET A 110 -6.42 5.77 2.42
N ILE A 111 -5.55 4.76 2.52
CA ILE A 111 -5.76 3.62 3.45
C ILE A 111 -5.84 4.13 4.88
N TRP A 112 -5.01 5.11 5.23
CA TRP A 112 -5.03 5.73 6.54
C TRP A 112 -6.40 6.35 6.87
N LEU A 113 -6.93 7.12 5.93
CA LEU A 113 -8.25 7.74 6.00
C LEU A 113 -9.39 6.73 6.09
N ASP A 114 -9.32 5.61 5.37
CA ASP A 114 -10.38 4.61 5.39
C ASP A 114 -10.39 3.79 6.68
N ILE A 115 -9.23 3.53 7.28
CA ILE A 115 -9.15 2.88 8.59
C ILE A 115 -9.77 3.77 9.67
N LEU A 116 -9.45 5.07 9.67
CA LEU A 116 -9.96 6.00 10.69
C LEU A 116 -11.42 6.40 10.48
N HIS A 117 -11.82 6.54 9.22
CA HIS A 117 -13.16 6.97 8.86
C HIS A 117 -13.74 6.04 7.81
N PRO A 118 -14.16 4.82 8.21
CA PRO A 118 -14.85 3.90 7.32
C PRO A 118 -16.12 4.55 6.78
N VAL A 119 -16.36 4.42 5.48
CA VAL A 119 -17.51 5.01 4.82
C VAL A 119 -18.40 3.89 4.29
N ALA A 120 -19.71 3.99 4.52
CA ALA A 120 -20.67 2.99 4.05
C ALA A 120 -20.70 2.92 2.51
N ALA A 121 -20.78 1.69 1.98
CA ALA A 121 -20.63 1.39 0.56
C ALA A 121 -21.67 2.04 -0.37
N ASP A 122 -22.81 2.49 0.15
CA ASP A 122 -23.90 3.12 -0.61
C ASP A 122 -23.82 4.65 -0.68
N THR A 123 -22.77 5.25 -0.10
CA THR A 123 -22.65 6.70 -0.05
C THR A 123 -21.88 7.28 -1.24
N PRO A 124 -22.20 8.51 -1.69
CA PRO A 124 -21.41 9.20 -2.72
C PRO A 124 -19.94 9.39 -2.30
N ALA A 125 -19.67 9.47 -1.00
CA ALA A 125 -18.33 9.57 -0.45
C ALA A 125 -17.50 8.30 -0.71
N HIS A 126 -18.09 7.11 -0.56
CA HIS A 126 -17.46 5.83 -0.88
C HIS A 126 -17.07 5.76 -2.36
N ARG A 127 -18.02 6.08 -3.24
CA ARG A 127 -17.77 6.12 -4.70
C ARG A 127 -16.62 7.06 -5.05
N ARG A 128 -16.58 8.26 -4.47
CA ARG A 128 -15.49 9.22 -4.70
C ARG A 128 -14.14 8.67 -4.25
N ARG A 129 -14.06 8.05 -3.07
CA ARG A 129 -12.81 7.45 -2.57
C ARG A 129 -12.32 6.33 -3.50
N ASN A 130 -13.22 5.47 -3.96
CA ASN A 130 -12.87 4.39 -4.89
C ASN A 130 -12.38 4.90 -6.25
N ILE A 131 -12.97 5.99 -6.76
CA ILE A 131 -12.48 6.63 -8.00
C ILE A 131 -11.07 7.18 -7.80
N ILE A 132 -10.81 7.86 -6.68
CA ILE A 132 -9.47 8.39 -6.36
C ILE A 132 -8.46 7.25 -6.27
N LYS A 133 -8.78 6.19 -5.53
CA LYS A 133 -7.93 4.99 -5.42
C LYS A 133 -7.65 4.35 -6.78
N ALA A 134 -8.69 4.14 -7.59
CA ALA A 134 -8.54 3.58 -8.92
C ALA A 134 -7.60 4.43 -9.79
N ALA A 135 -7.71 5.76 -9.72
CA ALA A 135 -6.80 6.66 -10.41
C ALA A 135 -5.35 6.54 -9.90
N LEU A 136 -5.15 6.48 -8.58
CA LEU A 136 -3.82 6.31 -7.98
C LEU A 136 -3.19 4.97 -8.38
N TYR A 137 -3.93 3.87 -8.31
CA TYR A 137 -3.44 2.56 -8.77
C TYR A 137 -3.12 2.56 -10.27
N ALA A 138 -3.95 3.21 -11.09
CA ALA A 138 -3.66 3.36 -12.52
C ALA A 138 -2.35 4.14 -12.76
N MET A 139 -2.05 5.15 -11.94
CA MET A 139 -0.77 5.87 -12.01
C MET A 139 0.41 4.97 -11.64
N THR A 140 0.33 4.18 -10.56
CA THR A 140 1.40 3.22 -10.22
C THR A 140 1.60 2.16 -11.30
N PHE A 141 0.51 1.69 -11.90
CA PHE A 141 0.56 0.75 -13.02
C PHE A 141 1.21 1.39 -14.25
N ALA A 142 0.93 2.66 -14.54
CA ALA A 142 1.60 3.39 -15.61
C ALA A 142 3.11 3.52 -15.35
N CYS A 143 3.54 3.86 -14.13
CA CYS A 143 4.94 3.86 -13.74
C CYS A 143 5.59 2.48 -13.96
N ALA A 144 4.92 1.40 -13.56
CA ALA A 144 5.38 0.03 -13.82
C ALA A 144 5.61 -0.21 -15.32
N VAL A 145 4.62 0.09 -16.16
CA VAL A 145 4.74 -0.07 -17.62
C VAL A 145 5.91 0.75 -18.19
N LEU A 146 6.13 1.97 -17.69
CA LEU A 146 7.25 2.82 -18.11
C LEU A 146 8.61 2.18 -17.78
N TRP A 147 8.81 1.66 -16.56
CA TRP A 147 10.02 0.92 -16.21
C TRP A 147 10.22 -0.31 -17.10
N GLY A 148 9.13 -1.03 -17.42
CA GLY A 148 9.18 -2.15 -18.35
C GLY A 148 9.63 -1.73 -19.76
N ALA A 149 9.19 -0.57 -20.24
CA ALA A 149 9.61 -0.01 -21.53
C ALA A 149 11.06 0.48 -21.54
N GLU A 150 11.56 0.99 -20.41
CA GLU A 150 12.96 1.42 -20.23
C GLU A 150 13.94 0.25 -20.00
N GLY A 151 13.43 -0.99 -19.91
CA GLY A 151 14.26 -2.17 -19.63
C GLY A 151 14.64 -2.34 -18.16
N ALA A 152 14.07 -1.53 -17.26
CA ALA A 152 14.23 -1.62 -15.81
C ALA A 152 13.36 -2.75 -15.24
N ALA A 153 13.69 -4.00 -15.61
CA ALA A 153 12.87 -5.18 -15.28
C ALA A 153 12.70 -5.40 -13.77
N LEU A 154 13.70 -5.04 -12.96
CA LEU A 154 13.63 -5.18 -11.51
C LEU A 154 12.64 -4.19 -10.90
N ASP A 155 12.65 -2.92 -11.32
CA ASP A 155 11.71 -1.90 -10.85
C ASP A 155 10.27 -2.19 -11.33
N PHE A 156 10.10 -2.68 -12.57
CA PHE A 156 8.80 -3.17 -13.05
C PHE A 156 8.24 -4.30 -12.19
N TYR A 157 9.07 -5.31 -11.92
CA TYR A 157 8.67 -6.46 -11.13
C TYR A 157 8.37 -6.08 -9.68
N ASP A 158 9.18 -5.21 -9.08
CA ASP A 158 8.96 -4.64 -7.76
C ASP A 158 7.60 -3.92 -7.68
N ALA A 159 7.34 -2.98 -8.60
CA ALA A 159 6.08 -2.24 -8.64
C ALA A 159 4.86 -3.16 -8.77
N ALA A 160 4.95 -4.22 -9.59
CA ALA A 160 3.88 -5.20 -9.73
C ALA A 160 3.59 -5.95 -8.42
N LEU A 161 4.63 -6.33 -7.66
CA LEU A 161 4.46 -6.96 -6.35
C LEU A 161 3.81 -6.02 -5.34
N TRP A 162 4.22 -4.75 -5.31
CA TRP A 162 3.64 -3.75 -4.40
C TRP A 162 2.16 -3.49 -4.69
N ILE A 163 1.77 -3.40 -5.96
CA ILE A 163 0.35 -3.30 -6.37
C ILE A 163 -0.45 -4.49 -5.81
N LEU A 164 0.06 -5.72 -5.95
CA LEU A 164 -0.59 -6.92 -5.43
C LEU A 164 -0.68 -6.93 -3.90
N CYS A 165 0.38 -6.48 -3.20
CA CYS A 165 0.41 -6.35 -1.75
C CYS A 165 -0.66 -5.38 -1.24
N PHE A 166 -0.67 -4.16 -1.75
CA PHE A 166 -1.61 -3.14 -1.30
C PHE A 166 -3.05 -3.43 -1.73
N PHE A 167 -3.25 -4.11 -2.87
CA PHE A 167 -4.55 -4.67 -3.23
C PHE A 167 -5.05 -5.68 -2.19
N ALA A 168 -4.17 -6.53 -1.64
CA ALA A 168 -4.55 -7.44 -0.56
C ALA A 168 -4.97 -6.69 0.72
N ILE A 169 -4.28 -5.59 1.05
CA ILE A 169 -4.65 -4.71 2.17
C ILE A 169 -6.04 -4.10 1.95
N GLU A 170 -6.34 -3.59 0.76
CA GLU A 170 -7.67 -3.06 0.44
C GLU A 170 -8.77 -4.11 0.57
N MET A 171 -8.47 -5.36 0.24
CA MET A 171 -9.44 -6.44 0.40
C MET A 171 -9.75 -6.76 1.86
N ASN A 172 -8.79 -6.54 2.75
CA ASN A 172 -9.04 -6.60 4.19
C ASN A 172 -9.87 -5.39 4.65
N LEU A 173 -9.57 -4.19 4.12
CA LEU A 173 -10.25 -2.95 4.44
C LEU A 173 -11.75 -2.98 4.13
N LEU A 174 -12.18 -3.60 3.02
CA LEU A 174 -13.60 -3.76 2.68
C LEU A 174 -14.41 -4.52 3.75
N ARG A 175 -13.76 -5.27 4.64
CA ARG A 175 -14.44 -5.98 5.75
C ARG A 175 -14.78 -5.04 6.91
N ILE A 176 -14.13 -3.88 6.97
CA ILE A 176 -14.30 -2.85 8.01
C ILE A 176 -15.41 -1.87 7.60
N GLU A 177 -15.64 -1.70 6.31
CA GLU A 177 -16.68 -0.82 5.79
C GLU A 177 -18.07 -1.29 6.27
N PRO A 178 -18.87 -0.39 6.86
CA PRO A 178 -20.19 -0.76 7.32
C PRO A 178 -21.07 -1.17 6.13
N PRO A 179 -21.91 -2.21 6.28
CA PRO A 179 -22.81 -2.63 5.23
C PRO A 179 -23.76 -1.50 4.84
N LYS A 180 -24.28 -1.58 3.61
CA LYS A 180 -25.29 -0.65 3.09
C LYS A 180 -26.36 -0.38 4.14
N ARG A 181 -26.64 0.90 4.41
CA ARG A 181 -27.61 1.30 5.43
C ARG A 181 -28.97 0.71 5.03
N GLN A 182 -29.49 -0.24 5.81
CA GLN A 182 -30.84 -0.75 5.58
C GLN A 182 -31.81 0.39 5.90
N VAL A 183 -32.48 0.91 4.86
CA VAL A 183 -33.60 1.85 5.05
C VAL A 183 -34.69 1.05 5.76
N PRO A 184 -35.21 1.49 6.93
CA PRO A 184 -36.31 0.80 7.59
C PRO A 184 -37.44 0.68 6.59
N THR A 185 -37.77 -0.55 6.19
CA THR A 185 -39.01 -0.80 5.46
C THR A 185 -40.10 -0.45 6.45
N ALA A 186 -40.84 0.62 6.18
CA ALA A 186 -41.95 1.04 7.02
C ALA A 186 -42.83 -0.19 7.26
N ALA A 187 -42.86 -0.64 8.52
CA ALA A 187 -43.77 -1.69 8.94
C ALA A 187 -45.19 -1.24 8.56
N GLY A 188 -45.92 -2.13 7.90
CA GLY A 188 -47.19 -1.86 7.27
C GLY A 188 -48.19 -1.16 8.19
N SER A 189 -48.88 -0.20 7.57
CA SER A 189 -50.18 0.35 7.96
C SER A 189 -51.20 -0.71 8.34
#